data_AF-A0A7K9RHA0-F1
#
_entry.id   AF-A0A7K9RHA0-F1
#
_cell.length_a   1.000
_cell.length_b   1.000
_cell.length_c   1.000
_cell.angle_alpha   90.00
_cell.angle_beta   90.00
_cell.angle_gamma   90.00
#
_symmetry.space_group_name_H-M   'P 1'
#
loop_
_entity.id
_entity.type
_entity.pdbx_description
1 polymer ?
#
loop_
_entity_poly.entity_id
_entity_poly.type
_entity_poly.pdbx_seq_one_letter_code
_entity_poly.pdbx_strand_id
1 'polypeptide(L)'
;VRRLLELHVVKMVAVYTVWVALEEVSLMNFLLVLLWALAVPYGRFRPMASCLSTVWTCIIIVCKMLYQLEVVDPHDYFSNCTQPLANSTNLTPEELGNSTLYRGPVDPANWFGIRKGFPNWGYVKNHLQVLLLLVLEAVVYRRQQYHRKQHQVLTPVTETIFEGISREHLDLGFAGCIKYFINYFYYKF
;
A
#
# COMPACT_ATOMS: atom_id res chain seq x y z
N VAL A 1 -13.45 -14.68 -13.47
CA VAL A 1 -12.21 -13.90 -13.16
C VAL A 1 -12.46 -12.39 -13.16
N ARG A 2 -12.94 -11.75 -14.24
CA ARG A 2 -13.11 -10.28 -14.30
C ARG A 2 -13.94 -9.69 -13.16
N ARG A 3 -15.06 -10.34 -12.80
CA ARG A 3 -15.94 -9.93 -11.69
C ARG A 3 -15.28 -10.07 -10.32
N LEU A 4 -14.57 -11.17 -10.08
CA LEU A 4 -13.81 -11.39 -8.86
C LEU A 4 -12.76 -10.29 -8.69
N LEU A 5 -12.03 -9.96 -9.76
CA LEU A 5 -11.02 -8.93 -9.71
C LEU A 5 -11.63 -7.54 -9.44
N GLU A 6 -12.77 -7.20 -10.04
CA GLU A 6 -13.49 -5.94 -9.77
C GLU A 6 -13.85 -5.76 -8.29
N LEU A 7 -14.24 -6.84 -7.60
CA LEU A 7 -14.65 -6.81 -6.20
C LEU A 7 -13.45 -6.82 -5.23
N HIS A 8 -12.38 -7.55 -5.58
CA HIS A 8 -11.26 -7.80 -4.67
C HIS A 8 -10.04 -6.92 -4.91
N VAL A 9 -9.95 -6.20 -6.03
CA VAL A 9 -8.76 -5.39 -6.37
C VAL A 9 -8.42 -4.35 -5.31
N VAL A 10 -9.42 -3.64 -4.78
CA VAL A 10 -9.22 -2.62 -3.73
C VAL A 10 -8.60 -3.23 -2.46
N LYS A 11 -9.03 -4.43 -2.08
CA LYS A 11 -8.49 -5.14 -0.90
C LYS A 11 -7.04 -5.54 -1.14
N MET A 12 -6.73 -6.05 -2.34
CA MET A 12 -5.36 -6.42 -2.73
C MET A 12 -4.43 -5.20 -2.70
N VAL A 13 -4.87 -4.07 -3.27
CA VAL A 13 -4.10 -2.82 -3.25
C VAL A 13 -3.86 -2.36 -1.81
N ALA A 14 -4.90 -2.29 -0.98
CA ALA A 14 -4.78 -1.86 0.41
C ALA A 14 -3.84 -2.74 1.25
N VAL A 15 -3.94 -4.06 1.12
CA VAL A 15 -3.06 -4.99 1.86
C VAL A 15 -1.62 -4.82 1.40
N TYR A 16 -1.40 -4.71 0.09
CA TYR A 16 -0.05 -4.59 -0.46
C TYR A 16 0.60 -3.24 -0.13
N THR A 17 -0.14 -2.13 -0.16
CA THR A 17 0.39 -0.82 0.21
C THR A 17 0.79 -0.77 1.68
N VAL A 18 -0.02 -1.36 2.57
CA VAL A 18 0.32 -1.48 4.00
C VAL A 18 1.54 -2.39 4.19
N TRP A 19 1.62 -3.52 3.48
CA TRP A 19 2.79 -4.40 3.52
C TRP A 19 4.08 -3.64 3.17
N VAL A 20 4.09 -2.89 2.07
CA VAL A 20 5.24 -2.08 1.65
C VAL A 20 5.61 -1.01 2.68
N ALA A 21 4.61 -0.39 3.33
CA ALA A 21 4.85 0.60 4.38
C ALA A 21 5.40 -0.01 5.68
N LEU A 22 5.15 -1.29 5.95
CA LEU A 22 5.72 -2.01 7.09
C LEU A 22 7.15 -2.47 6.82
N GLU A 23 7.46 -2.85 5.57
CA GLU A 23 8.82 -3.23 5.16
C GLU A 23 9.78 -2.04 5.24
N GLU A 24 9.31 -0.85 4.86
CA GLU A 24 10.06 0.40 4.97
C GLU A 24 9.30 1.44 5.78
N VAL A 25 9.58 1.49 7.08
CA VAL A 25 8.96 2.48 7.98
C VAL A 25 9.53 3.85 7.69
N SER A 26 8.69 4.77 7.18
CA SER A 26 9.06 6.15 6.87
C SER A 26 7.88 7.10 6.93
N LEU A 27 8.17 8.40 7.10
CA LEU A 27 7.13 9.45 7.06
C LEU A 27 6.38 9.45 5.71
N MET A 28 7.10 9.29 4.60
CA MET A 28 6.48 9.28 3.27
C MET A 28 5.49 8.13 3.10
N ASN A 29 5.81 6.95 3.64
CA ASN A 29 4.92 5.79 3.60
C ASN A 29 3.75 5.90 4.57
N PHE A 30 3.89 6.65 5.67
CA PHE A 30 2.80 6.87 6.62
C PHE A 30 1.56 7.50 5.97
N LEU A 31 1.73 8.42 5.00
CA LEU A 31 0.60 9.02 4.29
C LEU A 31 -0.18 7.96 3.49
N LEU A 32 0.50 6.99 2.88
CA LEU A 32 -0.15 5.88 2.19
C LEU A 32 -0.98 5.03 3.15
N VAL A 33 -0.42 4.71 4.32
CA VAL A 33 -1.14 3.97 5.37
C VAL A 33 -2.38 4.73 5.82
N LEU A 34 -2.26 6.04 6.05
CA LEU A 34 -3.39 6.87 6.45
C LEU A 34 -4.51 6.89 5.40
N LEU A 35 -4.16 7.08 4.12
CA LEU A 35 -5.12 7.06 3.02
C LEU A 35 -5.88 5.73 2.95
N TRP A 36 -5.17 4.61 3.06
CA TRP A 36 -5.78 3.27 2.96
C TRP A 36 -6.54 2.87 4.22
N ALA A 37 -6.08 3.28 5.41
CA ALA A 37 -6.79 3.08 6.67
C ALA A 37 -8.15 3.79 6.68
N LEU A 38 -8.26 4.96 6.06
CA LEU A 38 -9.53 5.67 5.87
C LEU A 38 -10.37 5.07 4.73
N ALA A 39 -9.75 4.61 3.65
CA ALA A 39 -10.47 4.06 2.48
C ALA A 39 -11.17 2.71 2.75
N VAL A 40 -10.63 1.90 3.66
CA VAL A 40 -11.23 0.60 4.01
C VAL A 40 -12.64 0.76 4.61
N PRO A 41 -12.84 1.53 5.71
CA PRO A 41 -14.16 1.74 6.30
C PRO A 41 -15.04 2.69 5.47
N TYR A 42 -14.49 3.77 4.92
CA TYR A 42 -15.27 4.78 4.20
C TYR A 42 -15.28 4.50 2.68
N GLY A 43 -16.23 3.68 2.23
CA GLY A 43 -16.35 3.26 0.82
C GLY A 43 -16.42 4.40 -0.19
N ARG A 44 -17.01 5.55 0.17
CA ARG A 44 -17.06 6.76 -0.69
C ARG A 44 -15.69 7.40 -0.92
N PHE A 45 -14.74 7.22 0.00
CA PHE A 45 -13.40 7.80 -0.08
C PHE A 45 -12.43 6.97 -0.93
N ARG A 46 -12.75 5.70 -1.21
CA ARG A 46 -11.91 4.78 -2.00
C ARG A 46 -11.38 5.35 -3.32
N PRO A 47 -12.22 5.91 -4.23
CA PRO A 47 -11.70 6.45 -5.49
C PRO A 47 -10.75 7.64 -5.27
N MET A 48 -11.00 8.45 -4.25
CA MET A 48 -10.13 9.58 -3.90
C MET A 48 -8.80 9.08 -3.33
N ALA A 49 -8.82 8.10 -2.44
CA ALA A 49 -7.63 7.47 -1.87
C ALA A 49 -6.76 6.80 -2.94
N SER A 50 -7.35 6.10 -3.91
CA SER A 50 -6.62 5.50 -5.04
C SER A 50 -5.92 6.57 -5.89
N CYS A 51 -6.62 7.68 -6.22
CA CYS A 51 -6.03 8.80 -6.95
C CYS A 51 -4.87 9.47 -6.18
N LEU A 52 -5.11 9.81 -4.91
CA LEU A 52 -4.11 10.46 -4.05
C LEU A 52 -2.89 9.56 -3.81
N SER A 53 -3.10 8.27 -3.59
CA SER A 53 -2.00 7.32 -3.41
C SER A 53 -1.19 7.13 -4.70
N THR A 54 -1.81 7.20 -5.88
CA THR A 54 -1.09 7.18 -7.17
C THR A 54 -0.17 8.38 -7.29
N VAL A 55 -0.69 9.59 -7.08
CA VAL A 55 0.10 10.83 -7.14
C VAL A 55 1.23 10.79 -6.12
N TRP A 56 0.94 10.39 -4.88
CA TRP A 56 1.93 10.35 -3.81
C TRP A 56 3.01 9.30 -4.06
N THR A 57 2.66 8.12 -4.57
CA THR A 57 3.64 7.09 -4.92
C THR A 57 4.58 7.59 -6.02
N CYS A 58 4.07 8.32 -7.02
CA CYS A 58 4.90 8.97 -8.03
C CYS A 58 5.87 9.99 -7.41
N ILE A 59 5.40 10.81 -6.45
CA ILE A 59 6.26 11.76 -5.72
C ILE A 59 7.37 11.01 -4.98
N ILE A 60 7.06 9.93 -4.26
CA ILE A 60 8.06 9.11 -3.56
C ILE A 60 9.10 8.57 -4.54
N ILE A 61 8.66 7.99 -5.67
CA ILE A 61 9.56 7.46 -6.70
C ILE A 61 10.50 8.55 -7.21
N VAL A 62 9.97 9.72 -7.56
CA VAL A 62 10.78 10.84 -8.05
C VAL A 62 11.77 11.32 -6.99
N CYS A 63 11.34 11.52 -5.75
CA CYS A 63 12.21 11.92 -4.65
C CYS A 63 13.33 10.90 -4.40
N LYS A 64 13.00 9.60 -4.38
CA LYS A 64 13.98 8.53 -4.20
C LYS A 64 15.00 8.49 -5.33
N MET A 65 14.57 8.69 -6.57
CA MET A 65 15.45 8.70 -7.74
C MET A 65 16.35 9.95 -7.80
N LEU A 66 15.80 11.13 -7.50
CA LEU A 66 16.57 12.38 -7.46
C LEU A 66 17.67 12.34 -6.40
N TYR A 67 17.41 11.71 -5.25
CA TYR A 67 18.40 11.59 -4.18
C TYR A 67 19.57 10.63 -4.52
N GLN A 68 19.42 9.77 -5.53
CA GLN A 68 20.53 8.93 -6.00
C GLN A 68 21.52 9.67 -6.90
N LEU A 69 21.23 10.91 -7.31
CA LEU A 69 22.14 11.68 -8.16
C LEU A 69 23.47 11.95 -7.42
N GLU A 70 24.56 11.95 -8.18
CA GLU A 70 25.91 12.17 -7.63
C GLU A 70 26.04 13.53 -6.94
N VAL A 71 25.29 14.53 -7.42
CA VAL A 71 25.26 15.92 -6.89
C VAL A 71 24.83 16.00 -5.42
N VAL A 72 24.05 15.05 -4.92
CA VAL A 72 23.53 15.10 -3.54
C VAL A 72 24.46 14.31 -2.63
N ASP A 73 25.40 14.95 -1.92
CA ASP A 73 26.28 14.25 -0.96
C ASP A 73 25.64 14.18 0.44
N PRO A 74 25.35 12.97 0.99
CA PRO A 74 24.82 12.84 2.35
C PRO A 74 25.78 13.37 3.42
N HIS A 75 27.09 13.42 3.15
CA HIS A 75 28.09 13.89 4.12
C HIS A 75 27.89 15.37 4.50
N ASP A 76 27.34 16.17 3.60
CA ASP A 76 27.06 17.59 3.86
C ASP A 76 25.89 17.79 4.84
N TYR A 77 25.02 16.78 5.00
CA TYR A 77 23.80 16.86 5.79
C TYR A 77 23.82 15.98 7.05
N PHE A 78 24.84 15.16 7.21
CA PHE A 78 24.96 14.30 8.39
C PHE A 78 25.12 15.13 9.66
N SER A 79 24.30 14.80 10.65
CA SER A 79 24.40 15.36 11.99
C SER A 79 24.99 14.31 12.93
N ASN A 80 26.10 14.65 13.57
CA ASN A 80 26.69 13.78 14.59
C ASN A 80 26.11 14.11 15.96
N CYS A 81 25.47 13.14 16.60
CA CYS A 81 24.90 13.32 17.94
C CYS A 81 25.98 13.06 18.99
N THR A 82 26.26 14.06 19.83
CA THR A 82 27.19 13.90 20.96
C THR A 82 26.57 13.02 22.04
N GLN A 83 27.35 12.04 22.53
CA GLN A 83 26.89 11.16 23.59
C GLN A 83 26.64 11.95 24.89
N PRO A 84 25.46 11.80 25.53
CA PRO A 84 25.16 12.45 26.80
C PRO A 84 26.04 11.89 27.93
N LEU A 85 26.19 12.68 29.00
CA LEU A 85 26.88 12.25 30.21
C LEU A 85 26.09 11.11 30.88
N ALA A 86 26.79 10.15 31.50
CA ALA A 86 26.13 8.99 32.14
C ALA A 86 25.10 9.34 33.23
N ASN A 87 25.19 10.55 33.81
CA ASN A 87 24.26 11.02 34.84
C ASN A 87 22.98 11.67 34.30
N SER A 88 22.86 11.90 32.99
CA SER A 88 21.69 12.57 32.40
C SER A 88 20.69 11.61 31.75
N THR A 89 21.05 10.33 31.56
CA THR A 89 20.17 9.31 30.98
C THR A 89 20.13 8.06 31.84
N ASN A 90 19.00 7.35 31.85
CA ASN A 90 18.83 6.08 32.55
C ASN A 90 19.36 4.87 31.75
N LEU A 91 20.08 5.11 30.64
CA LEU A 91 20.58 4.07 29.75
C LEU A 91 22.01 3.71 30.11
N THR A 92 22.35 2.43 30.00
CA THR A 92 23.75 1.99 30.17
C THR A 92 24.62 2.51 29.01
N PRO A 93 25.94 2.67 29.21
CA PRO A 93 26.84 3.12 28.15
C PRO A 93 26.82 2.20 26.91
N GLU A 94 26.63 0.89 27.12
CA GLU A 94 26.54 -0.11 26.06
C GLU A 94 25.23 0.00 25.26
N GLU A 95 24.10 0.23 25.92
CA GLU A 95 22.81 0.50 25.26
C GLU A 95 22.84 1.81 24.49
N LEU A 96 23.50 2.83 25.05
CA LEU A 96 23.68 4.11 24.41
C LEU A 96 24.51 3.97 23.13
N GLY A 97 25.65 3.27 23.17
CA GLY A 97 26.50 3.02 21.99
C GLY A 97 25.83 2.17 20.91
N ASN A 98 24.88 1.30 21.27
CA ASN A 98 24.10 0.49 20.33
C ASN A 98 22.86 1.20 19.75
N SER A 99 22.46 2.34 20.32
CA SER A 99 21.30 3.10 19.84
C SER A 99 21.51 3.70 18.45
N THR A 100 20.41 3.94 17.74
CA THR A 100 20.44 4.51 16.38
C THR A 100 21.03 5.92 16.32
N LEU A 101 20.92 6.69 17.40
CA LEU A 101 21.38 8.08 17.47
C LEU A 101 22.89 8.19 17.72
N TYR A 102 23.45 7.31 18.55
CA TYR A 102 24.84 7.44 19.02
C TYR A 102 25.82 6.42 18.42
N ARG A 103 25.33 5.50 17.58
CA ARG A 103 26.18 4.52 16.87
C ARG A 103 26.97 5.13 15.71
N GLY A 104 26.49 6.23 15.12
CA GLY A 104 27.13 6.88 13.98
C GLY A 104 26.41 8.15 13.54
N PRO A 105 26.93 8.84 12.51
CA PRO A 105 26.29 10.03 11.97
C PRO A 105 24.88 9.71 11.47
N VAL A 106 23.92 10.56 11.83
CA VAL A 106 22.50 10.39 11.48
C VAL A 106 22.18 11.25 10.26
N ASP A 107 21.56 10.62 9.28
CA ASP A 107 20.95 11.30 8.13
C ASP A 107 19.52 11.73 8.46
N PRO A 108 19.20 13.04 8.47
CA PRO A 108 17.82 13.50 8.64
C PRO A 108 16.88 12.98 7.54
N ALA A 109 17.37 12.78 6.31
CA ALA A 109 16.57 12.31 5.19
C ALA A 109 16.10 10.85 5.37
N ASN A 110 16.86 10.05 6.13
CA ASN A 110 16.50 8.67 6.44
C ASN A 110 15.16 8.56 7.17
N TRP A 111 14.84 9.52 8.05
CA TRP A 111 13.55 9.55 8.75
C TRP A 111 12.36 9.79 7.80
N PHE A 112 12.58 10.56 6.74
CA PHE A 112 11.60 10.74 5.67
C PHE A 112 11.50 9.51 4.75
N GLY A 113 12.41 8.54 4.84
CA GLY A 113 12.46 7.37 3.96
C GLY A 113 13.25 7.58 2.67
N ILE A 114 14.26 8.45 2.73
CA ILE A 114 15.17 8.72 1.62
C ILE A 114 16.58 8.30 2.06
N ARG A 115 17.22 7.39 1.31
CA ARG A 115 18.54 6.85 1.61
C ARG A 115 19.38 6.80 0.33
N LYS A 116 20.67 7.13 0.43
CA LYS A 116 21.64 6.97 -0.67
C LYS A 116 22.37 5.63 -0.58
N GLY A 117 22.78 5.06 -1.72
CA GLY A 117 23.70 3.91 -1.76
C GLY A 117 23.03 2.53 -1.87
N PHE A 118 21.73 2.47 -2.16
CA PHE A 118 21.06 1.22 -2.52
C PHE A 118 21.06 1.02 -4.03
N PRO A 119 21.09 -0.23 -4.54
CA PRO A 119 20.91 -0.45 -5.97
C PRO A 119 19.57 0.13 -6.42
N ASN A 120 19.60 1.08 -7.37
CA ASN A 120 18.46 1.91 -7.78
C ASN A 120 17.17 1.11 -8.04
N TRP A 121 17.29 -0.06 -8.66
CA TRP A 121 16.16 -0.94 -8.94
C TRP A 121 15.50 -1.49 -7.67
N GLY A 122 16.28 -2.08 -6.76
CA GLY A 122 15.75 -2.70 -5.55
C GLY A 122 15.05 -1.71 -4.62
N TYR A 123 15.59 -0.48 -4.55
CA TYR A 123 15.09 0.56 -3.66
C TYR A 123 13.73 1.16 -4.08
N VAL A 124 13.45 1.15 -5.38
CA VAL A 124 12.22 1.75 -5.95
C VAL A 124 11.21 0.67 -6.36
N LYS A 125 11.63 -0.60 -6.44
CA LYS A 125 10.80 -1.75 -6.84
C LYS A 125 9.49 -1.83 -6.06
N ASN A 126 9.52 -1.68 -4.74
CA ASN A 126 8.33 -1.84 -3.90
C ASN A 126 7.28 -0.74 -4.23
N HIS A 127 7.71 0.51 -4.34
CA HIS A 127 6.83 1.63 -4.76
C HIS A 127 6.35 1.50 -6.21
N LEU A 128 7.18 0.96 -7.12
CA LEU A 128 6.75 0.65 -8.48
C LEU A 128 5.67 -0.44 -8.53
N GLN A 129 5.78 -1.47 -7.70
CA GLN A 129 4.76 -2.51 -7.59
C GLN A 129 3.46 -1.95 -7.03
N VAL A 130 3.52 -1.04 -6.05
CA VAL A 130 2.33 -0.31 -5.57
C VAL A 130 1.69 0.50 -6.70
N LEU A 131 2.48 1.27 -7.45
CA LEU A 131 2.00 2.04 -8.59
C LEU A 131 1.36 1.15 -9.66
N LEU A 132 1.98 0.01 -9.96
CA LEU A 132 1.45 -0.96 -10.93
C LEU A 132 0.09 -1.51 -10.48
N LEU A 133 -0.08 -1.81 -9.19
CA LEU A 133 -1.35 -2.29 -8.64
C LEU A 133 -2.44 -1.21 -8.67
N LEU A 134 -2.09 0.05 -8.39
CA LEU A 134 -3.01 1.20 -8.52
C LEU A 134 -3.46 1.40 -9.98
N VAL A 135 -2.53 1.28 -10.93
CA VAL A 135 -2.87 1.33 -12.36
C VAL A 135 -3.75 0.14 -12.76
N LEU A 136 -3.45 -1.05 -12.26
CA LEU A 136 -4.25 -2.25 -12.49
C LEU A 136 -5.68 -2.08 -11.98
N GLU A 137 -5.88 -1.51 -10.78
CA GLU A 137 -7.18 -1.14 -10.24
C GLU A 137 -7.97 -0.27 -11.23
N ALA A 138 -7.36 0.83 -11.69
CA ALA A 138 -7.99 1.74 -12.64
C ALA A 138 -8.34 1.05 -13.97
N VAL A 139 -7.44 0.23 -14.52
CA VAL A 139 -7.65 -0.53 -15.75
C VAL A 139 -8.83 -1.50 -15.60
N VAL A 140 -8.94 -2.16 -14.46
CA VAL A 140 -10.02 -3.13 -14.19
C VAL A 140 -11.36 -2.42 -14.15
N TYR A 141 -11.47 -1.31 -13.43
CA TYR A 141 -12.70 -0.52 -13.40
C TYR A 141 -13.07 0.04 -14.77
N ARG A 142 -12.10 0.58 -15.52
CA ARG A 142 -12.33 1.09 -16.88
C ARG A 142 -12.78 0.01 -17.84
N ARG A 143 -12.16 -1.16 -17.81
CA ARG A 143 -12.53 -2.30 -18.65
C ARG A 143 -13.94 -2.79 -18.35
N GLN A 144 -14.33 -2.81 -17.08
CA GLN A 144 -15.69 -3.18 -16.68
C GLN A 144 -16.72 -2.15 -17.14
N GLN A 145 -16.43 -0.86 -17.00
CA GLN A 145 -17.28 0.21 -17.53
C GLN A 145 -17.45 0.12 -19.04
N TYR A 146 -16.37 -0.12 -19.78
CA TYR A 146 -16.41 -0.28 -21.23
C TYR A 146 -17.28 -1.47 -21.64
N HIS A 147 -17.07 -2.64 -21.02
CA HIS A 147 -17.86 -3.85 -21.29
C HIS A 147 -19.36 -3.63 -21.05
N ARG A 148 -19.72 -2.96 -19.95
CA ARG A 148 -21.13 -2.64 -19.64
C ARG A 148 -21.75 -1.72 -20.68
N LYS A 149 -21.03 -0.70 -21.13
CA LYS A 149 -21.50 0.21 -22.18
C LYS A 149 -21.72 -0.52 -23.51
N GLN A 150 -20.78 -1.39 -23.90
CA GLN A 150 -20.85 -2.12 -25.17
C GLN A 150 -22.03 -3.11 -25.21
N HIS A 151 -22.30 -3.81 -24.10
CA HIS A 151 -23.34 -4.82 -24.02
C HIS A 151 -24.66 -4.32 -23.41
N GLN A 152 -24.78 -3.03 -23.10
CA GLN A 152 -25.93 -2.42 -22.42
C GLN A 152 -26.36 -3.16 -21.13
N VAL A 153 -25.39 -3.72 -20.42
CA VAL A 153 -25.62 -4.47 -19.18
C VAL A 153 -25.61 -3.50 -17.99
N LEU A 154 -26.68 -3.54 -17.18
CA LEU A 154 -26.77 -2.76 -15.95
C LEU A 154 -25.71 -3.17 -14.94
N THR A 155 -25.28 -2.23 -14.09
CA THR A 155 -24.49 -2.55 -12.91
C THR A 155 -25.31 -3.48 -12.01
N PRO A 156 -24.83 -4.72 -11.76
CA PRO A 156 -25.54 -5.65 -10.89
C PRO A 156 -25.69 -5.05 -9.49
N VAL A 157 -26.91 -5.09 -8.96
CA VAL A 157 -27.27 -4.56 -7.64
C VAL A 157 -26.57 -5.35 -6.53
N THR A 158 -26.26 -6.62 -6.79
CA THR A 158 -25.55 -7.50 -5.86
C THR A 158 -24.06 -7.55 -6.18
N GLU A 159 -23.21 -7.33 -5.16
CA GLU A 159 -21.75 -7.48 -5.23
C GLU A 159 -21.32 -8.96 -5.21
N THR A 160 -22.04 -9.82 -5.95
CA THR A 160 -21.77 -11.25 -6.04
C THR A 160 -20.94 -11.61 -7.27
N ILE A 161 -20.26 -12.76 -7.21
CA ILE A 161 -19.43 -13.30 -8.29
C ILE A 161 -20.30 -14.08 -9.29
N PHE A 162 -21.19 -14.92 -8.78
CA PHE A 162 -22.14 -15.69 -9.59
C PHE A 162 -23.53 -15.06 -9.50
N GLU A 163 -23.96 -14.42 -10.58
CA GLU A 163 -25.30 -13.85 -10.71
C GLU A 163 -26.34 -14.99 -10.81
N GLY A 164 -27.44 -14.88 -10.06
CA GLY A 164 -28.54 -15.87 -10.07
C GLY A 164 -28.51 -16.93 -8.97
N ILE A 165 -27.47 -16.98 -8.14
CA ILE A 165 -27.38 -17.95 -7.03
C ILE A 165 -27.92 -17.33 -5.76
N SER A 166 -29.16 -17.70 -5.45
CA SER A 166 -29.88 -17.32 -4.23
C SER A 166 -29.70 -18.37 -3.13
N ARG A 167 -30.26 -18.10 -1.94
CA ARG A 167 -30.29 -19.06 -0.83
C ARG A 167 -31.01 -20.37 -1.19
N GLU A 168 -31.97 -20.33 -2.10
CA GLU A 168 -32.72 -21.51 -2.57
C GLU A 168 -31.80 -22.51 -3.28
N HIS A 169 -30.72 -22.04 -3.88
CA HIS A 169 -29.75 -22.87 -4.60
C HIS A 169 -28.74 -23.56 -3.67
N LEU A 170 -28.76 -23.28 -2.37
CA LEU A 170 -27.90 -23.93 -1.38
C LEU A 170 -28.22 -25.42 -1.27
N ASP A 171 -29.51 -25.76 -1.28
CA ASP A 171 -30.01 -27.11 -0.96
C ASP A 171 -30.24 -27.96 -2.23
N LEU A 172 -30.13 -27.37 -3.42
CA LEU A 172 -30.36 -28.04 -4.71
C LEU A 172 -29.18 -28.94 -5.15
N GLY A 173 -28.01 -28.83 -4.50
CA GLY A 173 -26.88 -29.73 -4.75
C GLY A 173 -25.53 -29.14 -4.38
N PHE A 174 -24.49 -30.00 -4.38
CA PHE A 174 -23.13 -29.64 -3.96
C PHE A 174 -22.53 -28.47 -4.75
N ALA A 175 -22.74 -28.43 -6.06
CA ALA A 175 -22.25 -27.35 -6.92
C ALA A 175 -22.97 -26.00 -6.65
N GLY A 176 -24.26 -26.03 -6.33
CA GLY A 176 -25.02 -24.84 -5.92
C GLY A 176 -24.54 -24.31 -4.56
N CYS A 177 -24.31 -25.24 -3.62
CA CYS A 177 -23.77 -24.97 -2.31
C CYS A 177 -22.40 -24.28 -2.34
N ILE A 178 -21.43 -24.82 -3.10
CA ILE A 178 -20.10 -24.20 -3.27
C ILE A 178 -20.23 -22.77 -3.80
N LYS A 179 -21.03 -22.57 -4.85
CA LYS A 179 -21.17 -21.24 -5.45
C LYS A 179 -21.87 -20.25 -4.52
N TYR A 180 -22.84 -20.71 -3.72
CA TYR A 180 -23.47 -19.90 -2.66
C TYR A 180 -22.44 -19.48 -1.61
N PHE A 181 -21.62 -20.41 -1.12
CA PHE A 181 -20.56 -20.07 -0.18
C PHE A 181 -19.54 -19.11 -0.78
N ILE A 182 -19.10 -19.28 -2.03
CA ILE A 182 -18.18 -18.31 -2.67
C ILE A 182 -18.78 -16.89 -2.68
N ASN A 183 -20.08 -16.75 -2.91
CA ASN A 183 -20.75 -15.44 -2.91
C ASN A 183 -20.95 -14.86 -1.50
N TYR A 184 -21.30 -15.68 -0.51
CA TYR A 184 -21.83 -15.23 0.79
C TYR A 184 -21.00 -15.68 2.00
N PHE A 185 -19.79 -16.21 1.82
CA PHE A 185 -18.94 -16.72 2.91
C PHE A 185 -18.74 -15.66 4.01
N TYR A 186 -18.18 -14.50 3.65
CA TYR A 186 -17.92 -13.38 4.57
C TYR A 186 -19.20 -12.69 5.07
N TYR A 187 -20.32 -12.86 4.38
CA TYR A 187 -21.60 -12.33 4.85
C TYR A 187 -22.17 -13.18 6.00
N LYS A 188 -21.87 -14.49 6.00
CA LYS A 188 -22.44 -15.45 6.95
C LYS A 188 -21.49 -15.75 8.13
N PHE A 189 -20.19 -15.74 7.89
CA PHE A 189 -19.13 -15.96 8.87
C PHE A 189 -18.25 -14.72 8.97
#